data_AF-A0A963X5K8-F1
#
_entry.id   AF-A0A963X5K8-F1
#
_cell.length_a   1.000
_cell.length_b   1.000
_cell.length_c   1.000
_cell.angle_alpha   90.00
_cell.angle_beta   90.00
_cell.angle_gamma   90.00
#
_symmetry.space_group_name_H-M   'P 1'
#
loop_
_entity.id
_entity.type
_entity.pdbx_description
1 polymer ?
#
loop_
_entity_poly.entity_id
_entity_poly.type
_entity_poly.pdbx_seq_one_letter_code
_entity_poly.pdbx_strand_id
1 'polypeptide(L)'
;MTLSRPIAVAVALVFAAGAAAAAPLDQPDCGRLEAWAAGMEPKATVDLRPKVQVDALLADDRLVPLFGRGIETWEKQELNDVRVLLNGCRKAAMKRKDRDAGNQLGYAMKAVAGSARSLNMIPRMKGVADLQMQRIEAQPAFPEKAEMLALAQAAIRGEPVADALRAMRGRARMAAEVQGLSQAAGFLKPAEVEDIVARLEALKGAAAEAQAARQAELDAFRQEIAAVPMTGAGLAEIDRLLRSPVLASMQRGEATKIQGELMEKRNAIVQRGMADQRARQAEAERQRAARAAMPVDVTARLTAVLSGNGVDAAALGQLRPGMDYAKVKAVVPPRWGYVMAAGGDMEKLFTPKRKDFGQLVDSERRDGGQLKFETMRGKVGKIMFMEHYTAPIDPAAARAWLIDRFGKPDAEQPSGQGVTMAWSDGGNHLQVAVANGKVHFSRSQGRFRNSLMIDLWSEAYADYLEAARQRCQDLRNKPMGELSVNERTDIVMGCLTP
;
A
#
# COMPACT_ATOMS: atom_id res chain seq x y z
N MET A 1 21.56 -16.62 18.74
CA MET A 1 21.79 -17.81 19.58
C MET A 1 20.86 -17.74 20.77
N THR A 2 19.70 -18.38 20.68
CA THR A 2 18.81 -18.69 21.83
C THR A 2 17.77 -19.71 21.36
N LEU A 3 18.20 -20.97 21.45
CA LEU A 3 17.46 -22.22 21.69
C LEU A 3 16.00 -22.33 21.24
N SER A 4 15.82 -23.03 20.11
CA SER A 4 14.63 -23.80 19.74
C SER A 4 14.29 -24.85 20.81
N ARG A 5 13.02 -24.93 21.20
CA ARG A 5 12.45 -26.06 21.94
C ARG A 5 11.58 -26.89 20.99
N PRO A 6 11.90 -28.17 20.70
CA PRO A 6 10.96 -29.09 20.08
C PRO A 6 10.05 -29.68 21.17
N ILE A 7 8.74 -29.50 21.05
CA ILE A 7 7.76 -30.23 21.86
C ILE A 7 7.59 -31.60 21.21
N ALA A 8 7.95 -32.63 21.98
CA ALA A 8 7.87 -34.02 21.62
C ALA A 8 6.42 -34.43 21.31
N VAL A 9 6.22 -34.99 20.11
CA VAL A 9 5.01 -35.71 19.73
C VAL A 9 5.03 -37.04 20.47
N ALA A 10 4.11 -37.21 21.42
CA ALA A 10 3.93 -38.46 22.13
C ALA A 10 3.34 -39.51 21.20
N VAL A 11 4.00 -40.67 21.19
CA VAL A 11 3.72 -41.87 20.41
C VAL A 11 2.32 -42.40 20.70
N ALA A 12 1.58 -42.69 19.63
CA ALA A 12 0.29 -43.34 19.65
C ALA A 12 0.40 -44.76 20.24
N LEU A 13 -0.36 -45.01 21.30
CA LEU A 13 -0.67 -46.37 21.79
C LEU A 13 -1.59 -47.05 20.77
N VAL A 14 -1.03 -47.99 20.01
CA VAL A 14 -1.78 -48.91 19.16
C VAL A 14 -2.45 -49.94 20.06
N PHE A 15 -3.76 -49.80 20.28
CA PHE A 15 -4.58 -50.88 20.83
C PHE A 15 -4.75 -51.95 19.75
N ALA A 16 -3.94 -53.01 19.83
CA ALA A 16 -4.21 -54.26 19.14
C ALA A 16 -5.39 -54.96 19.86
N ALA A 17 -6.62 -54.59 19.50
CA ALA A 17 -7.78 -55.39 19.82
C ALA A 17 -7.73 -56.66 18.97
N GLY A 18 -7.23 -57.76 19.55
CA GLY A 18 -7.34 -59.07 18.94
C GLY A 18 -8.81 -59.39 18.69
N ALA A 19 -9.18 -59.60 17.43
CA ALA A 19 -10.48 -60.13 17.07
C ALA A 19 -10.60 -61.54 17.67
N ALA A 20 -11.20 -61.63 18.85
CA ALA A 20 -11.63 -62.91 19.39
C ALA A 20 -12.63 -63.51 18.41
N ALA A 21 -12.24 -64.59 17.73
CA ALA A 21 -13.15 -65.33 16.88
C ALA A 21 -14.37 -65.73 17.72
N ALA A 22 -15.56 -65.36 17.26
CA ALA A 22 -16.80 -65.73 17.94
C ALA A 22 -16.87 -67.25 18.08
N ALA A 23 -17.23 -67.75 19.26
CA ALA A 23 -17.38 -69.19 19.49
C ALA A 23 -18.42 -69.76 18.51
N PRO A 24 -18.17 -70.92 17.87
CA PRO A 24 -19.12 -71.52 16.93
C PRO A 24 -20.48 -71.74 17.58
N LEU A 25 -21.57 -71.70 16.80
CA LEU A 25 -22.90 -71.99 17.32
C LEU A 25 -22.98 -73.43 17.86
N ASP A 26 -23.67 -73.60 18.99
CA ASP A 26 -24.00 -74.94 19.48
C ASP A 26 -24.88 -75.67 18.45
N GLN A 27 -24.59 -76.94 18.19
CA GLN A 27 -25.39 -77.76 17.27
C GLN A 27 -26.33 -78.68 18.05
N PRO A 28 -27.59 -78.26 18.29
CA PRO A 28 -28.57 -79.10 18.99
C PRO A 28 -28.94 -80.32 18.15
N ASP A 29 -29.26 -81.42 18.83
CA ASP A 29 -29.82 -82.60 18.19
C ASP A 29 -31.23 -82.34 17.61
N CYS A 30 -31.69 -83.25 16.74
CA CYS A 30 -32.99 -83.11 16.10
C CYS A 30 -34.17 -83.12 17.07
N GLY A 31 -34.07 -83.80 18.22
CA GLY A 31 -35.16 -83.81 19.22
C GLY A 31 -35.35 -82.43 19.86
N ARG A 32 -34.24 -81.76 20.21
CA ARG A 32 -34.27 -80.38 20.71
C ARG A 32 -34.79 -79.39 19.66
N LEU A 33 -34.39 -79.55 18.41
CA LEU A 33 -34.87 -78.72 17.29
C LEU A 33 -36.36 -78.93 17.01
N GLU A 34 -36.85 -80.17 17.08
CA GLU A 34 -38.27 -80.50 16.93
C GLU A 34 -39.09 -79.88 18.07
N ALA A 35 -38.64 -80.00 19.32
CA ALA A 35 -39.30 -79.39 20.47
C ALA A 35 -39.35 -77.85 20.40
N TRP A 36 -38.25 -77.22 19.96
CA TRP A 36 -38.22 -75.78 19.71
C TRP A 36 -39.18 -75.37 18.60
N ALA A 37 -39.15 -76.06 17.45
CA ALA A 37 -40.03 -75.76 16.31
C ALA A 37 -41.52 -76.02 16.61
N ALA A 38 -41.83 -76.92 17.55
CA ALA A 38 -43.20 -77.17 18.01
C ALA A 38 -43.81 -75.99 18.78
N GLY A 39 -42.98 -75.15 19.42
CA GLY A 39 -43.42 -73.92 20.07
C GLY A 39 -43.74 -72.76 19.11
N MET A 40 -43.78 -73.01 17.80
CA MET A 40 -44.05 -71.99 16.79
C MET A 40 -45.47 -71.45 16.87
N GLU A 41 -45.59 -70.13 16.94
CA GLU A 41 -46.84 -69.41 16.71
C GLU A 41 -46.79 -68.77 15.31
N PRO A 42 -47.63 -69.24 14.37
CA PRO A 42 -47.60 -68.73 13.01
C PRO A 42 -47.83 -67.21 12.97
N LYS A 43 -46.93 -66.48 12.30
CA LYS A 43 -46.97 -65.02 12.10
C LYS A 43 -46.67 -64.17 13.33
N ALA A 44 -46.35 -64.76 14.48
CA ALA A 44 -45.83 -63.99 15.60
C ALA A 44 -44.43 -63.46 15.25
N THR A 45 -44.16 -62.18 15.55
CA THR A 45 -42.86 -61.54 15.28
C THR A 45 -42.36 -60.81 16.51
N VAL A 46 -41.04 -60.66 16.60
CA VAL A 46 -40.38 -59.84 17.61
C VAL A 46 -39.47 -58.81 16.95
N ASP A 47 -39.42 -57.62 17.54
CA ASP A 47 -38.52 -56.55 17.12
C ASP A 47 -37.15 -56.77 17.75
N LEU A 48 -36.13 -57.07 16.93
CA LEU A 48 -34.74 -57.03 17.38
C LEU A 48 -34.23 -55.59 17.43
N ARG A 49 -34.70 -54.78 16.49
CA ARG A 49 -34.42 -53.34 16.34
C ARG A 49 -35.64 -52.65 15.71
N PRO A 50 -35.77 -51.32 15.76
CA PRO A 50 -36.95 -50.62 15.24
C PRO A 50 -37.32 -50.93 13.76
N LYS A 51 -36.36 -51.30 12.91
CA LYS A 51 -36.59 -51.71 11.51
C LYS A 51 -36.28 -53.19 11.23
N VAL A 52 -35.96 -53.98 12.25
CA VAL A 52 -35.61 -55.39 12.10
C VAL A 52 -36.56 -56.24 12.93
N GLN A 53 -37.58 -56.74 12.24
CA GLN A 53 -38.52 -57.71 12.79
C GLN A 53 -38.11 -59.11 12.33
N VAL A 54 -38.15 -60.07 13.23
CA VAL A 54 -37.94 -61.49 12.95
C VAL A 54 -39.11 -62.29 13.49
N ASP A 55 -39.25 -63.53 13.04
CA ASP A 55 -40.24 -64.45 13.59
C ASP A 55 -40.00 -64.66 15.10
N ALA A 56 -41.06 -64.75 15.91
CA ALA A 56 -40.96 -64.89 17.35
C ALA A 56 -40.25 -66.20 17.77
N LEU A 57 -40.21 -67.21 16.89
CA LEU A 57 -39.39 -68.40 17.10
C LEU A 57 -37.89 -68.07 17.21
N LEU A 58 -37.47 -66.95 16.65
CA LEU A 58 -36.09 -66.45 16.62
C LEU A 58 -35.80 -65.43 17.73
N ALA A 59 -36.69 -65.29 18.71
CA ALA A 59 -36.43 -64.48 19.88
C ALA A 59 -35.27 -65.07 20.71
N ASP A 60 -34.47 -64.19 21.32
CA ASP A 60 -33.25 -64.58 22.04
C ASP A 60 -33.53 -65.51 23.23
N ASP A 61 -34.67 -65.36 23.92
CA ASP A 61 -35.11 -66.25 25.00
C ASP A 61 -35.31 -67.70 24.54
N ARG A 62 -35.60 -67.93 23.25
CA ARG A 62 -35.75 -69.26 22.64
C ARG A 62 -34.48 -69.76 21.96
N LEU A 63 -33.72 -68.85 21.33
CA LEU A 63 -32.51 -69.22 20.58
C LEU A 63 -31.27 -69.39 21.45
N VAL A 64 -31.05 -68.52 22.45
CA VAL A 64 -29.85 -68.56 23.29
C VAL A 64 -29.72 -69.90 24.03
N PRO A 65 -30.78 -70.49 24.63
CA PRO A 65 -30.67 -71.81 25.27
C PRO A 65 -30.38 -72.97 24.29
N LEU A 66 -30.65 -72.77 23.00
CA LEU A 66 -30.59 -73.80 21.96
C LEU A 66 -29.26 -73.77 21.19
N PHE A 67 -28.81 -72.57 20.82
CA PHE A 67 -27.64 -72.33 19.98
C PHE A 67 -26.51 -71.57 20.71
N GLY A 68 -26.71 -71.24 21.99
CA GLY A 68 -25.75 -70.51 22.84
C GLY A 68 -25.69 -69.00 22.58
N ARG A 69 -26.23 -68.51 21.45
CA ARG A 69 -26.20 -67.11 21.03
C ARG A 69 -27.48 -66.68 20.31
N GLY A 70 -27.84 -65.41 20.49
CA GLY A 70 -28.96 -64.77 19.82
C GLY A 70 -28.71 -64.54 18.32
N ILE A 71 -29.79 -64.47 17.54
CA ILE A 71 -29.73 -64.44 16.07
C ILE A 71 -29.03 -63.20 15.49
N GLU A 72 -29.00 -62.08 16.23
CA GLU A 72 -28.29 -60.86 15.83
C GLU A 72 -26.78 -61.06 15.69
N THR A 73 -26.22 -62.06 16.36
CA THR A 73 -24.78 -62.34 16.35
C THR A 73 -24.39 -63.39 15.32
N TRP A 74 -25.37 -63.95 14.61
CA TRP A 74 -25.12 -65.01 13.64
C TRP A 74 -24.58 -64.42 12.34
N GLU A 75 -23.51 -65.04 11.84
CA GLU A 75 -22.97 -64.71 10.54
C GLU A 75 -23.80 -65.32 9.40
N LYS A 76 -23.57 -64.82 8.19
CA LYS A 76 -24.23 -65.34 6.98
C LYS A 76 -23.99 -66.84 6.80
N GLN A 77 -22.80 -67.32 7.14
CA GLN A 77 -22.47 -68.75 7.05
C GLN A 77 -23.26 -69.56 8.09
N GLU A 78 -23.31 -69.08 9.33
CA GLU A 78 -24.03 -69.72 10.42
C GLU A 78 -25.54 -69.82 10.16
N LEU A 79 -26.15 -68.77 9.57
CA LEU A 79 -27.54 -68.82 9.09
C LEU A 79 -27.77 -69.92 8.05
N ASN A 80 -26.79 -70.19 7.17
CA ASN A 80 -26.89 -71.28 6.20
C ASN A 80 -26.70 -72.64 6.86
N ASP A 81 -25.76 -72.75 7.79
CA ASP A 81 -25.47 -74.00 8.51
C ASP A 81 -26.69 -74.45 9.33
N VAL A 82 -27.35 -73.53 10.04
CA VAL A 82 -28.61 -73.79 10.76
C VAL A 82 -29.72 -74.22 9.79
N ARG A 83 -29.82 -73.63 8.60
CA ARG A 83 -30.80 -74.08 7.59
C ARG A 83 -30.53 -75.49 7.09
N VAL A 84 -29.27 -75.85 6.90
CA VAL A 84 -28.86 -77.20 6.51
C VAL A 84 -29.21 -78.20 7.61
N LEU A 85 -28.91 -77.86 8.87
CA LEU A 85 -29.24 -78.65 10.05
C LEU A 85 -30.75 -78.90 10.16
N LEU A 86 -31.57 -77.84 10.09
CA LEU A 86 -33.03 -77.94 10.13
C LEU A 86 -33.58 -78.80 9.00
N ASN A 87 -33.04 -78.69 7.79
CA ASN A 87 -33.47 -79.52 6.66
C ASN A 87 -33.06 -80.99 6.84
N GLY A 88 -31.91 -81.26 7.47
CA GLY A 88 -31.49 -82.61 7.86
C GLY A 88 -32.47 -83.25 8.83
N CYS A 89 -32.80 -82.56 9.92
CA CYS A 89 -33.77 -83.03 10.91
C CYS A 89 -35.17 -83.18 10.32
N ARG A 90 -35.59 -82.26 9.45
CA ARG A 90 -36.86 -82.37 8.71
C ARG A 90 -36.94 -83.66 7.90
N LYS A 91 -35.89 -83.99 7.15
CA LYS A 91 -35.84 -85.25 6.36
C LYS A 91 -35.90 -86.48 7.27
N ALA A 92 -35.25 -86.43 8.43
CA ALA A 92 -35.30 -87.50 9.42
C ALA A 92 -36.72 -87.70 9.98
N ALA A 93 -37.41 -86.62 10.38
CA ALA A 93 -38.79 -86.66 10.85
C ALA A 93 -39.75 -87.23 9.79
N MET A 94 -39.63 -86.77 8.54
CA MET A 94 -40.45 -87.28 7.44
C MET A 94 -40.21 -88.78 7.16
N LYS A 95 -38.97 -89.28 7.34
CA LYS A 95 -38.65 -90.71 7.21
C LYS A 95 -39.31 -91.54 8.32
N ARG A 96 -39.45 -90.98 9.53
CA ARG A 96 -40.21 -91.57 10.65
C ARG A 96 -41.73 -91.44 10.47
N LYS A 97 -42.20 -90.86 9.37
CA LYS A 97 -43.61 -90.54 9.07
C LYS A 97 -44.24 -89.52 10.02
N ASP A 98 -43.43 -88.76 10.76
CA ASP A 98 -43.89 -87.65 11.58
C ASP A 98 -44.01 -86.37 10.73
N ARG A 99 -45.20 -86.17 10.18
CA ARG A 99 -45.48 -85.04 9.27
C ARG A 99 -45.54 -83.71 10.01
N ASP A 100 -45.96 -83.70 11.27
CA ASP A 100 -46.16 -82.48 12.04
C ASP A 100 -44.80 -81.87 12.40
N ALA A 101 -43.90 -82.68 12.96
CA ALA A 101 -42.52 -82.25 13.24
C ALA A 101 -41.79 -81.82 11.95
N GLY A 102 -41.97 -82.56 10.85
CA GLY A 102 -41.41 -82.21 9.55
C GLY A 102 -41.90 -80.85 9.01
N ASN A 103 -43.19 -80.56 9.17
CA ASN A 103 -43.77 -79.29 8.74
C ASN A 103 -43.30 -78.13 9.63
N GLN A 104 -43.28 -78.30 10.95
CA GLN A 104 -42.79 -77.30 11.92
C GLN A 104 -41.33 -76.92 11.67
N LEU A 105 -40.44 -77.90 11.49
CA LEU A 105 -39.05 -77.66 11.09
C LEU A 105 -38.94 -76.97 9.72
N GLY A 106 -39.84 -77.30 8.80
CA GLY A 106 -39.95 -76.64 7.49
C GLY A 106 -40.31 -75.16 7.61
N TYR A 107 -41.20 -74.80 8.53
CA TYR A 107 -41.52 -73.40 8.83
C TYR A 107 -40.36 -72.70 9.54
N ALA A 108 -39.72 -73.35 10.52
CA ALA A 108 -38.57 -72.77 11.22
C ALA A 108 -37.43 -72.44 10.25
N MET A 109 -37.17 -73.33 9.29
CA MET A 109 -36.21 -73.09 8.20
C MET A 109 -36.61 -71.88 7.34
N LYS A 110 -37.91 -71.70 7.04
CA LYS A 110 -38.40 -70.52 6.29
C LYS A 110 -38.28 -69.24 7.12
N ALA A 111 -38.52 -69.28 8.43
CA ALA A 111 -38.34 -68.15 9.32
C ALA A 111 -36.87 -67.68 9.33
N VAL A 112 -35.92 -68.60 9.55
CA VAL A 112 -34.48 -68.30 9.47
C VAL A 112 -34.09 -67.71 8.11
N ALA A 113 -34.59 -68.30 7.01
CA ALA A 113 -34.32 -67.80 5.66
C ALA A 113 -34.93 -66.42 5.41
N GLY A 114 -36.13 -66.16 5.92
CA GLY A 114 -36.84 -64.87 5.79
C GLY A 114 -36.13 -63.73 6.54
N SER A 115 -35.57 -64.02 7.71
CA SER A 115 -34.85 -63.04 8.53
C SER A 115 -33.47 -62.68 7.98
N ALA A 116 -32.86 -63.52 7.13
CA ALA A 116 -31.50 -63.32 6.64
C ALA A 116 -31.28 -61.95 5.97
N ARG A 117 -32.26 -61.43 5.20
CA ARG A 117 -32.12 -60.10 4.57
C ARG A 117 -32.02 -58.99 5.61
N SER A 118 -32.89 -58.99 6.60
CA SER A 118 -32.94 -57.96 7.65
C SER A 118 -31.73 -58.03 8.57
N LEU A 119 -31.28 -59.24 8.92
CA LEU A 119 -30.08 -59.46 9.72
C LEU A 119 -28.81 -58.99 8.99
N ASN A 120 -28.68 -59.26 7.70
CA ASN A 120 -27.55 -58.76 6.90
C ASN A 120 -27.54 -57.23 6.74
N MET A 121 -28.68 -56.55 6.93
CA MET A 121 -28.74 -55.09 6.89
C MET A 121 -28.18 -54.45 8.15
N ILE A 122 -28.21 -55.12 9.31
CA ILE A 122 -27.67 -54.58 10.57
C ILE A 122 -26.19 -54.18 10.44
N PRO A 123 -25.23 -55.09 10.13
CA PRO A 123 -23.82 -54.73 10.06
C PRO A 123 -23.54 -53.73 8.95
N ARG A 124 -24.29 -53.79 7.83
CA ARG A 124 -24.19 -52.81 6.75
C ARG A 124 -24.57 -51.41 7.21
N MET A 125 -25.70 -51.26 7.89
CA MET A 125 -26.19 -49.95 8.34
C MET A 125 -25.36 -49.41 9.51
N LYS A 126 -24.82 -50.28 10.37
CA LYS A 126 -23.81 -49.90 11.35
C LYS A 126 -22.57 -49.31 10.68
N GLY A 127 -22.03 -49.98 9.66
CA GLY A 127 -20.91 -49.45 8.88
C GLY A 127 -21.23 -48.13 8.16
N VAL A 128 -22.48 -47.92 7.73
CA VAL A 128 -22.93 -46.61 7.20
C VAL A 128 -22.88 -45.54 8.29
N ALA A 129 -23.41 -45.82 9.49
CA ALA A 129 -23.40 -44.88 10.60
C ALA A 129 -21.97 -44.50 11.00
N ASP A 130 -21.08 -45.49 11.15
CA ASP A 130 -19.67 -45.27 11.49
C ASP A 130 -18.97 -44.40 10.43
N LEU A 131 -19.19 -44.69 9.14
CA LEU A 131 -18.62 -43.91 8.05
C LEU A 131 -19.14 -42.46 8.04
N GLN A 132 -20.44 -42.25 8.29
CA GLN A 132 -20.97 -40.88 8.34
C GLN A 132 -20.41 -40.13 9.56
N MET A 133 -20.28 -40.79 10.72
CA MET A 133 -19.66 -40.18 11.89
C MET A 133 -18.21 -39.76 11.63
N GLN A 134 -17.40 -40.63 11.01
CA GLN A 134 -16.03 -40.29 10.63
C GLN A 134 -15.97 -39.09 9.69
N ARG A 135 -16.92 -38.99 8.74
CA ARG A 135 -16.97 -37.86 7.80
C ARG A 135 -17.36 -36.56 8.50
N ILE A 136 -18.32 -36.60 9.42
CA ILE A 136 -18.74 -35.47 10.24
C ILE A 136 -17.58 -34.98 11.14
N GLU A 137 -16.86 -35.91 11.75
CA GLU A 137 -15.67 -35.64 12.58
C GLU A 137 -14.56 -34.96 11.77
N ALA A 138 -14.30 -35.42 10.55
CA ALA A 138 -13.26 -34.88 9.68
C ALA A 138 -13.58 -33.49 9.09
N GLN A 139 -14.81 -32.98 9.22
CA GLN A 139 -15.14 -31.66 8.70
C GLN A 139 -14.50 -30.54 9.53
N PRO A 140 -13.94 -29.49 8.89
CA PRO A 140 -13.42 -28.33 9.62
C PRO A 140 -14.54 -27.60 10.37
N ALA A 141 -14.18 -26.76 11.34
CA ALA A 141 -15.14 -25.89 12.01
C ALA A 141 -15.70 -24.85 11.02
N PHE A 142 -17.01 -24.61 11.08
CA PHE A 142 -17.71 -23.57 10.35
C PHE A 142 -18.93 -23.09 11.16
N PRO A 143 -19.48 -21.88 10.88
CA PRO A 143 -20.44 -21.23 11.76
C PRO A 143 -21.69 -22.08 12.06
N GLU A 144 -22.21 -22.79 11.07
CA GLU A 144 -23.43 -23.60 11.18
C GLU A 144 -23.17 -25.04 11.66
N LYS A 145 -21.92 -25.40 12.02
CA LYS A 145 -21.56 -26.80 12.36
C LYS A 145 -22.31 -27.29 13.59
N ALA A 146 -22.52 -26.43 14.59
CA ALA A 146 -23.25 -26.79 15.80
C ALA A 146 -24.73 -27.14 15.53
N GLU A 147 -25.40 -26.40 14.64
CA GLU A 147 -26.77 -26.66 14.22
C GLU A 147 -26.86 -27.97 13.42
N MET A 148 -25.90 -28.21 12.52
CA MET A 148 -25.80 -29.46 11.78
C MET A 148 -25.58 -30.68 12.68
N LEU A 149 -24.76 -30.54 13.73
CA LEU A 149 -24.54 -31.61 14.71
C LEU A 149 -25.81 -31.88 15.54
N ALA A 150 -26.59 -30.84 15.88
CA ALA A 150 -27.89 -31.03 16.51
C ALA A 150 -28.88 -31.79 15.60
N LEU A 151 -28.88 -31.49 14.30
CA LEU A 151 -29.67 -32.24 13.32
C LEU A 151 -29.18 -33.69 13.15
N ALA A 152 -27.87 -33.93 13.23
CA ALA A 152 -27.31 -35.29 13.26
C ALA A 152 -27.80 -36.09 14.48
N GLN A 153 -27.88 -35.46 15.65
CA GLN A 153 -28.43 -36.08 16.87
C GLN A 153 -29.91 -36.41 16.73
N ALA A 154 -30.72 -35.47 16.21
CA ALA A 154 -32.13 -35.71 15.92
C ALA A 154 -32.29 -36.87 14.92
N ALA A 155 -31.50 -36.87 13.85
CA ALA A 155 -31.52 -37.90 12.81
C ALA A 155 -31.24 -39.30 13.35
N ILE A 156 -30.19 -39.47 14.17
CA ILE A 156 -29.80 -40.78 14.70
C ILE A 156 -30.78 -41.30 15.75
N ARG A 157 -31.52 -40.40 16.43
CA ARG A 157 -32.65 -40.74 17.32
C ARG A 157 -33.94 -41.11 16.57
N GLY A 158 -33.94 -40.98 15.25
CA GLY A 158 -35.10 -41.29 14.41
C GLY A 158 -36.10 -40.14 14.24
N GLU A 159 -35.74 -38.92 14.65
CA GLU A 159 -36.57 -37.74 14.45
C GLU A 159 -36.60 -37.31 12.97
N PRO A 160 -37.71 -36.73 12.48
CA PRO A 160 -37.84 -36.30 11.10
C PRO A 160 -36.99 -35.03 10.84
N VAL A 161 -35.87 -35.19 10.14
CA VAL A 161 -34.95 -34.08 9.81
C VAL A 161 -35.03 -33.60 8.35
N ALA A 162 -35.83 -34.25 7.51
CA ALA A 162 -35.80 -34.04 6.05
C ALA A 162 -36.10 -32.60 5.62
N ASP A 163 -37.05 -31.92 6.28
CA ASP A 163 -37.41 -30.54 5.95
C ASP A 163 -36.33 -29.55 6.39
N ALA A 164 -35.75 -29.75 7.59
CA ALA A 164 -34.62 -28.96 8.07
C ALA A 164 -33.39 -29.13 7.17
N LEU A 165 -33.09 -30.36 6.74
CA LEU A 165 -32.01 -30.64 5.77
C LEU A 165 -32.25 -29.94 4.42
N ARG A 166 -33.49 -29.88 3.93
CA ARG A 166 -33.84 -29.17 2.69
C ARG A 166 -33.68 -27.65 2.81
N ALA A 167 -33.92 -27.09 4.00
CA ALA A 167 -33.75 -25.66 4.24
C ALA A 167 -32.28 -25.20 4.18
N MET A 168 -31.32 -26.08 4.49
CA MET A 168 -29.89 -25.77 4.52
C MET A 168 -29.22 -25.78 3.14
N ARG A 169 -29.61 -24.83 2.29
CA ARG A 169 -29.02 -24.61 0.96
C ARG A 169 -27.52 -24.29 1.07
N GLY A 170 -26.70 -25.01 0.30
CA GLY A 170 -25.24 -24.80 0.24
C GLY A 170 -24.38 -25.80 1.04
N ARG A 171 -25.00 -26.71 1.80
CA ARG A 171 -24.29 -27.72 2.63
C ARG A 171 -24.64 -29.16 2.25
N ALA A 172 -24.80 -29.43 0.95
CA ALA A 172 -25.25 -30.72 0.42
C ALA A 172 -24.45 -31.93 0.95
N ARG A 173 -23.15 -31.75 1.18
CA ARG A 173 -22.27 -32.82 1.69
C ARG A 173 -22.62 -33.25 3.11
N MET A 174 -22.76 -32.30 4.04
CA MET A 174 -23.11 -32.65 5.43
C MET A 174 -24.57 -33.08 5.56
N ALA A 175 -25.47 -32.50 4.76
CA ALA A 175 -26.86 -32.98 4.70
C ALA A 175 -26.94 -34.45 4.28
N ALA A 176 -26.10 -34.90 3.35
CA ALA A 176 -26.02 -36.31 2.96
C ALA A 176 -25.50 -37.21 4.09
N GLU A 177 -24.55 -36.73 4.89
CA GLU A 177 -24.01 -37.45 6.05
C GLU A 177 -25.08 -37.61 7.14
N VAL A 178 -25.81 -36.53 7.46
CA VAL A 178 -26.96 -36.58 8.39
C VAL A 178 -28.06 -37.51 7.88
N GLN A 179 -28.36 -37.47 6.58
CA GLN A 179 -29.33 -38.39 5.97
C GLN A 179 -28.89 -39.87 6.11
N GLY A 180 -27.59 -40.16 5.98
CA GLY A 180 -27.05 -41.50 6.19
C GLY A 180 -27.23 -41.99 7.63
N LEU A 181 -27.04 -41.11 8.62
CA LEU A 181 -27.35 -41.41 10.03
C LEU A 181 -28.84 -41.69 10.24
N SER A 182 -29.73 -40.88 9.66
CA SER A 182 -31.18 -41.11 9.72
C SER A 182 -31.59 -42.46 9.14
N GLN A 183 -30.97 -42.86 8.02
CA GLN A 183 -31.24 -44.17 7.42
C GLN A 183 -30.79 -45.33 8.32
N ALA A 184 -29.67 -45.17 9.02
CA ALA A 184 -29.10 -46.18 9.90
C ALA A 184 -29.81 -46.31 11.26
N ALA A 185 -30.42 -45.24 11.77
CA ALA A 185 -31.03 -45.18 13.10
C ALA A 185 -31.89 -46.40 13.47
N GLY A 186 -32.81 -46.81 12.58
CA GLY A 186 -33.70 -47.96 12.84
C GLY A 186 -33.03 -49.33 12.88
N PHE A 187 -31.74 -49.41 12.53
CA PHE A 187 -30.92 -50.62 12.55
C PHE A 187 -29.89 -50.62 13.66
N LEU A 188 -29.93 -49.67 14.61
CA LEU A 188 -29.00 -49.58 15.73
C LEU A 188 -29.68 -49.97 17.05
N LYS A 189 -28.89 -50.46 18.01
CA LYS A 189 -29.34 -50.66 19.40
C LYS A 189 -29.40 -49.31 20.14
N PRO A 190 -30.23 -49.18 21.19
CA PRO A 190 -30.29 -47.95 21.98
C PRO A 190 -28.91 -47.49 22.50
N ALA A 191 -28.07 -48.42 22.98
CA ALA A 191 -26.71 -48.10 23.42
C ALA A 191 -25.82 -47.55 22.29
N GLU A 192 -25.93 -48.09 21.07
CA GLU A 192 -25.16 -47.62 19.90
C GLU A 192 -25.62 -46.21 19.47
N VAL A 193 -26.92 -45.92 19.58
CA VAL A 193 -27.48 -44.59 19.32
C VAL A 193 -26.94 -43.59 20.34
N GLU A 194 -26.96 -43.91 21.64
CA GLU A 194 -26.45 -43.03 22.69
C GLU A 194 -24.94 -42.78 22.58
N ASP A 195 -24.14 -43.79 22.19
CA ASP A 195 -22.71 -43.62 21.92
C ASP A 195 -22.45 -42.62 20.78
N ILE A 196 -23.24 -42.70 19.69
CA ILE A 196 -23.14 -41.75 18.58
C ILE A 196 -23.57 -40.35 19.02
N VAL A 197 -24.66 -40.24 19.78
CA VAL A 197 -25.15 -38.97 20.33
C VAL A 197 -24.10 -38.30 21.22
N ALA A 198 -23.45 -39.05 22.10
CA ALA A 198 -22.40 -38.55 22.98
C ALA A 198 -21.19 -38.01 22.18
N ARG A 199 -20.77 -38.73 21.12
CA ARG A 199 -19.73 -38.25 20.19
C ARG A 199 -20.13 -36.95 19.48
N LEU A 200 -21.37 -36.87 19.00
CA LEU A 200 -21.90 -35.65 18.36
C LEU A 200 -21.95 -34.46 19.33
N GLU A 201 -22.30 -34.67 20.60
CA GLU A 201 -22.34 -33.60 21.60
C GLU A 201 -20.94 -33.09 21.93
N ALA A 202 -19.95 -33.99 22.06
CA ALA A 202 -18.55 -33.61 22.23
C ALA A 202 -18.04 -32.77 21.05
N LEU A 203 -18.38 -33.16 19.81
CA LEU A 203 -18.03 -32.38 18.61
C LEU A 203 -18.70 -31.01 18.57
N LYS A 204 -19.91 -30.90 19.11
CA LYS A 204 -20.67 -29.64 19.16
C LYS A 204 -20.01 -28.64 20.10
N GLY A 205 -19.56 -29.09 21.28
CA GLY A 205 -18.75 -28.28 22.21
C GLY A 205 -17.45 -27.78 21.55
N ALA A 206 -16.68 -28.70 20.96
CA ALA A 206 -15.44 -28.35 20.27
C ALA A 206 -15.65 -27.40 19.07
N ALA A 207 -16.74 -27.57 18.32
CA ALA A 207 -17.09 -26.70 17.21
C ALA A 207 -17.45 -25.28 17.68
N ALA A 208 -18.17 -25.15 18.80
CA ALA A 208 -18.51 -23.85 19.39
C ALA A 208 -17.26 -23.12 19.89
N GLU A 209 -16.36 -23.82 20.58
CA GLU A 209 -15.07 -23.26 21.04
C GLU A 209 -14.20 -22.79 19.87
N ALA A 210 -14.06 -23.63 18.83
CA ALA A 210 -13.29 -23.28 17.64
C ALA A 210 -13.89 -22.07 16.89
N GLN A 211 -15.22 -21.97 16.83
CA GLN A 211 -15.89 -20.83 16.22
C GLN A 211 -15.71 -19.55 17.04
N ALA A 212 -15.78 -19.63 18.37
CA ALA A 212 -15.54 -18.49 19.26
C ALA A 212 -14.09 -18.00 19.16
N ALA A 213 -13.10 -18.90 19.16
CA ALA A 213 -11.69 -18.56 18.99
C ALA A 213 -11.44 -17.87 17.64
N ARG A 214 -12.05 -18.38 16.56
CA ARG A 214 -11.96 -17.77 15.24
C ARG A 214 -12.61 -16.40 15.18
N GLN A 215 -13.75 -16.21 15.83
CA GLN A 215 -14.41 -14.90 15.90
C GLN A 215 -13.55 -13.88 16.65
N ALA A 216 -12.92 -14.29 17.76
CA ALA A 216 -11.99 -13.45 18.50
C ALA A 216 -10.76 -13.05 17.67
N GLU A 217 -10.20 -13.98 16.87
CA GLU A 217 -9.09 -13.68 15.95
C GLU A 217 -9.51 -12.67 14.86
N LEU A 218 -10.71 -12.80 14.30
CA LEU A 218 -11.25 -11.85 13.32
C LEU A 218 -11.47 -10.46 13.92
N ASP A 219 -11.99 -10.39 15.14
CA ASP A 219 -12.24 -9.13 15.82
C ASP A 219 -10.93 -8.43 16.22
N ALA A 220 -9.92 -9.19 16.67
CA ALA A 220 -8.57 -8.67 16.88
C ALA A 220 -7.95 -8.14 15.57
N PHE A 221 -8.10 -8.88 14.47
CA PHE A 221 -7.61 -8.44 13.16
C PHE A 221 -8.29 -7.14 12.68
N ARG A 222 -9.60 -6.99 12.91
CA ARG A 222 -10.32 -5.74 12.61
C ARG A 222 -9.84 -4.58 13.48
N GLN A 223 -9.49 -4.82 14.75
CA GLN A 223 -8.88 -3.81 15.61
C GLN A 223 -7.51 -3.37 15.11
N GLU A 224 -6.68 -4.29 14.60
CA GLU A 224 -5.39 -3.94 13.97
C GLU A 224 -5.59 -3.02 12.76
N ILE A 225 -6.57 -3.32 11.89
CA ILE A 225 -6.91 -2.47 10.73
C ILE A 225 -7.32 -1.05 11.19
N ALA A 226 -8.17 -0.97 12.21
CA ALA A 226 -8.62 0.31 12.76
C ALA A 226 -7.43 1.12 13.33
N ALA A 227 -6.49 0.46 14.00
CA ALA A 227 -5.32 1.06 14.63
C ALA A 227 -4.22 1.53 13.65
N VAL A 228 -4.26 1.15 12.37
CA VAL A 228 -3.25 1.59 11.38
C VAL A 228 -3.13 3.12 11.36
N PRO A 229 -1.93 3.68 11.59
CA PRO A 229 -1.72 5.12 11.65
C PRO A 229 -1.85 5.78 10.28
N MET A 230 -2.35 7.02 10.24
CA MET A 230 -2.51 7.79 8.99
C MET A 230 -1.19 8.45 8.54
N THR A 231 -0.12 7.67 8.45
CA THR A 231 1.25 8.12 8.14
C THR A 231 1.98 7.13 7.23
N GLY A 232 3.21 7.44 6.80
CA GLY A 232 4.03 6.50 6.03
C GLY A 232 4.27 5.15 6.72
N ALA A 233 4.35 5.13 8.05
CA ALA A 233 4.42 3.87 8.82
C ALA A 233 3.15 3.02 8.67
N GLY A 234 2.00 3.66 8.47
CA GLY A 234 0.74 2.98 8.21
C GLY A 234 0.68 2.26 6.86
N LEU A 235 1.45 2.71 5.85
CA LEU A 235 1.52 2.00 4.57
C LEU A 235 2.18 0.62 4.72
N ALA A 236 3.29 0.56 5.46
CA ALA A 236 3.97 -0.70 5.76
C ALA A 236 3.07 -1.64 6.56
N GLU A 237 2.28 -1.10 7.48
CA GLU A 237 1.34 -1.87 8.28
C GLU A 237 0.17 -2.42 7.45
N ILE A 238 -0.37 -1.63 6.51
CA ILE A 238 -1.37 -2.12 5.55
C ILE A 238 -0.81 -3.26 4.70
N ASP A 239 0.42 -3.12 4.18
CA ASP A 239 1.06 -4.17 3.39
C ASP A 239 1.30 -5.46 4.19
N ARG A 240 1.58 -5.34 5.51
CA ARG A 240 1.66 -6.47 6.44
C ARG A 240 0.29 -7.13 6.59
N LEU A 241 -0.75 -6.36 6.86
CA LEU A 241 -2.12 -6.85 7.07
C LEU A 241 -2.66 -7.57 5.83
N LEU A 242 -2.41 -7.05 4.63
CA LEU A 242 -2.83 -7.69 3.36
C LEU A 242 -2.22 -9.08 3.14
N ARG A 243 -1.08 -9.37 3.77
CA ARG A 243 -0.38 -10.66 3.70
C ARG A 243 -0.70 -11.57 4.90
N SER A 244 -1.61 -11.16 5.78
CA SER A 244 -1.95 -11.90 6.98
C SER A 244 -2.60 -13.26 6.64
N PRO A 245 -2.21 -14.36 7.32
CA PRO A 245 -2.88 -15.65 7.16
C PRO A 245 -4.35 -15.61 7.60
N VAL A 246 -4.72 -14.66 8.47
CA VAL A 246 -6.11 -14.43 8.90
C VAL A 246 -6.99 -14.06 7.70
N LEU A 247 -6.47 -13.23 6.78
CA LEU A 247 -7.17 -12.86 5.54
C LEU A 247 -7.33 -14.05 4.58
N ALA A 248 -6.34 -14.95 4.54
CA ALA A 248 -6.38 -16.16 3.72
C ALA A 248 -7.36 -17.22 4.26
N SER A 249 -7.64 -17.20 5.57
CA SER A 249 -8.57 -18.14 6.19
C SER A 249 -10.04 -17.71 6.04
N MET A 250 -10.32 -16.42 5.82
CA MET A 250 -11.66 -15.84 5.69
C MET A 250 -12.46 -16.38 4.49
N GLN A 251 -13.79 -16.22 4.58
CA GLN A 251 -14.65 -16.41 3.41
C GLN A 251 -14.33 -15.36 2.34
N ARG A 252 -14.37 -15.74 1.06
CA ARG A 252 -13.97 -14.87 -0.07
C ARG A 252 -14.65 -13.50 -0.05
N GLY A 253 -15.95 -13.44 0.26
CA GLY A 253 -16.71 -12.18 0.32
C GLY A 253 -16.23 -11.25 1.43
N GLU A 254 -15.97 -11.79 2.61
CA GLU A 254 -15.45 -11.04 3.75
C GLU A 254 -14.01 -10.56 3.52
N ALA A 255 -13.15 -11.45 3.00
CA ALA A 255 -11.78 -11.11 2.63
C ALA A 255 -11.74 -9.95 1.62
N THR A 256 -12.61 -9.98 0.62
CA THR A 256 -12.72 -8.91 -0.40
C THR A 256 -13.12 -7.58 0.24
N LYS A 257 -14.09 -7.60 1.16
CA LYS A 257 -14.53 -6.40 1.87
C LYS A 257 -13.40 -5.77 2.68
N ILE A 258 -12.70 -6.58 3.48
CA ILE A 258 -11.56 -6.12 4.29
C ILE A 258 -10.41 -5.61 3.43
N GLN A 259 -10.12 -6.27 2.31
CA GLN A 259 -9.13 -5.78 1.35
C GLN A 259 -9.53 -4.41 0.77
N GLY A 260 -10.82 -4.21 0.50
CA GLY A 260 -11.36 -2.91 0.09
C GLY A 260 -11.12 -1.81 1.12
N GLU A 261 -11.44 -2.08 2.40
CA GLU A 261 -11.21 -1.14 3.52
C GLU A 261 -9.73 -0.79 3.67
N LEU A 262 -8.83 -1.77 3.55
CA LEU A 262 -7.38 -1.55 3.59
C LEU A 262 -6.88 -0.69 2.41
N MET A 263 -7.39 -0.92 1.20
CA MET A 263 -7.04 -0.13 0.02
C MET A 263 -7.54 1.33 0.14
N GLU A 264 -8.74 1.53 0.67
CA GLU A 264 -9.28 2.86 0.93
C GLU A 264 -8.40 3.62 1.93
N LYS A 265 -8.00 2.97 3.03
CA LYS A 265 -7.11 3.57 4.03
C LYS A 265 -5.73 3.88 3.44
N ARG A 266 -5.18 3.00 2.59
CA ARG A 266 -3.92 3.22 1.87
C ARG A 266 -3.97 4.49 1.02
N ASN A 267 -5.05 4.65 0.26
CA ASN A 267 -5.25 5.83 -0.59
C ASN A 267 -5.36 7.11 0.24
N ALA A 268 -6.07 7.07 1.38
CA ALA A 268 -6.18 8.21 2.29
C ALA A 268 -4.82 8.66 2.83
N ILE A 269 -3.94 7.72 3.20
CA ILE A 269 -2.58 8.02 3.66
C ILE A 269 -1.76 8.69 2.56
N VAL A 270 -1.79 8.16 1.34
CA VAL A 270 -1.04 8.72 0.20
C VAL A 270 -1.52 10.13 -0.14
N GLN A 271 -2.83 10.36 -0.17
CA GLN A 271 -3.40 11.68 -0.44
C GLN A 271 -3.00 12.71 0.62
N ARG A 272 -3.03 12.33 1.91
CA ARG A 272 -2.56 13.19 3.00
C ARG A 272 -1.07 13.53 2.86
N GLY A 273 -0.23 12.54 2.55
CA GLY A 273 1.20 12.76 2.33
C GLY A 273 1.49 13.74 1.17
N MET A 274 0.74 13.63 0.07
CA MET A 274 0.84 14.57 -1.05
C MET A 274 0.37 15.99 -0.67
N ALA A 275 -0.71 16.11 0.11
CA ALA A 275 -1.21 17.40 0.59
C ALA A 275 -0.19 18.10 1.50
N ASP A 276 0.42 17.36 2.43
CA ASP A 276 1.45 17.88 3.33
C ASP A 276 2.70 18.34 2.55
N GLN A 277 3.10 17.59 1.53
CA GLN A 277 4.23 17.98 0.66
C GLN A 277 3.93 19.27 -0.11
N ARG A 278 2.72 19.39 -0.68
CA ARG A 278 2.30 20.62 -1.38
C ARG A 278 2.24 21.81 -0.43
N ALA A 279 1.75 21.63 0.80
CA ALA A 279 1.72 22.68 1.81
C ALA A 279 3.13 23.18 2.15
N ARG A 280 4.08 22.26 2.36
CA ARG A 280 5.51 22.62 2.60
C ARG A 280 6.15 23.33 1.42
N GLN A 281 5.86 22.89 0.20
CA GLN A 281 6.35 23.56 -1.01
C GLN A 281 5.79 24.97 -1.14
N ALA A 282 4.48 25.14 -0.95
CA ALA A 282 3.83 26.45 -0.98
C ALA A 282 4.36 27.38 0.11
N GLU A 283 4.63 26.88 1.32
CA GLU A 283 5.25 27.66 2.38
C GLU A 283 6.68 28.08 2.02
N ALA A 284 7.50 27.15 1.51
CA ALA A 284 8.85 27.46 1.06
C ALA A 284 8.85 28.50 -0.09
N GLU A 285 7.92 28.40 -1.03
CA GLU A 285 7.73 29.38 -2.10
C GLU A 285 7.29 30.75 -1.56
N ARG A 286 6.36 30.79 -0.60
CA ARG A 286 5.96 32.03 0.08
C ARG A 286 7.14 32.68 0.80
N GLN A 287 7.95 31.90 1.52
CA GLN A 287 9.14 32.40 2.19
C GLN A 287 10.18 32.93 1.18
N ARG A 288 10.38 32.24 0.06
CA ARG A 288 11.25 32.71 -1.04
C ARG A 288 10.73 34.01 -1.66
N ALA A 289 9.44 34.08 -1.96
CA ALA A 289 8.80 35.28 -2.50
C ALA A 289 8.89 36.46 -1.53
N ALA A 290 8.67 36.22 -0.23
CA ALA A 290 8.80 37.23 0.81
C ALA A 290 10.24 37.77 0.89
N ARG A 291 11.26 36.88 0.89
CA ARG A 291 12.67 37.28 0.88
C ARG A 291 13.06 38.05 -0.39
N ALA A 292 12.56 37.62 -1.56
CA ALA A 292 12.81 38.29 -2.83
C ALA A 292 12.17 39.69 -2.91
N ALA A 293 11.08 39.93 -2.19
CA ALA A 293 10.40 41.22 -2.13
C ALA A 293 11.04 42.22 -1.17
N MET A 294 11.92 41.78 -0.26
CA MET A 294 12.63 42.70 0.64
C MET A 294 13.55 43.63 -0.17
N PRO A 295 13.54 44.95 0.10
CA PRO A 295 14.51 45.85 -0.51
C PRO A 295 15.96 45.48 -0.17
N VAL A 296 16.87 45.67 -1.12
CA VAL A 296 18.31 45.51 -0.95
C VAL A 296 18.88 46.88 -0.59
N ASP A 297 19.53 46.96 0.56
CA ASP A 297 20.40 48.08 0.88
C ASP A 297 21.70 47.95 0.07
N VAL A 298 21.92 48.90 -0.85
CA VAL A 298 23.11 48.93 -1.72
C VAL A 298 24.26 49.78 -1.17
N THR A 299 24.13 50.36 0.03
CA THR A 299 25.17 51.24 0.61
C THR A 299 26.51 50.54 0.82
N ALA A 300 26.51 49.28 1.26
CA ALA A 300 27.71 48.46 1.34
C ALA A 300 28.35 48.24 -0.03
N ARG A 301 27.52 48.09 -1.08
CA ARG A 301 28.02 47.95 -2.45
C ARG A 301 28.60 49.26 -2.96
N LEU A 302 27.91 50.38 -2.75
CA LEU A 302 28.39 51.72 -3.05
C LEU A 302 29.75 51.99 -2.39
N THR A 303 29.89 51.68 -1.10
CA THR A 303 31.15 51.79 -0.36
C THR A 303 32.28 50.96 -0.98
N ALA A 304 31.96 49.76 -1.47
CA ALA A 304 32.95 48.86 -2.06
C ALA A 304 33.40 49.30 -3.47
N VAL A 305 32.54 49.98 -4.23
CA VAL A 305 32.84 50.33 -5.64
C VAL A 305 33.16 51.80 -5.84
N LEU A 306 32.65 52.70 -5.02
CA LEU A 306 32.81 54.14 -5.16
C LEU A 306 33.58 54.69 -3.95
N SER A 307 34.74 55.27 -4.23
CA SER A 307 35.67 55.79 -3.24
C SER A 307 35.94 57.28 -3.46
N GLY A 308 36.58 57.95 -2.49
CA GLY A 308 36.76 59.41 -2.46
C GLY A 308 35.81 60.08 -1.47
N ASN A 309 36.21 61.22 -0.89
CA ASN A 309 35.40 62.04 0.04
C ASN A 309 34.79 63.28 -0.66
N GLY A 310 34.88 63.34 -1.98
CA GLY A 310 34.51 64.47 -2.83
C GLY A 310 34.50 64.02 -4.30
N VAL A 311 33.86 64.78 -5.18
CA VAL A 311 33.70 64.42 -6.60
C VAL A 311 35.03 64.51 -7.36
N ASP A 312 35.85 65.50 -7.02
CA ASP A 312 37.22 65.70 -7.51
C ASP A 312 38.13 64.47 -7.23
N ALA A 313 37.93 63.82 -6.09
CA ALA A 313 38.67 62.64 -5.64
C ALA A 313 37.92 61.31 -5.93
N ALA A 314 36.73 61.36 -6.53
CA ALA A 314 35.91 60.18 -6.74
C ALA A 314 36.61 59.16 -7.65
N ALA A 315 36.49 57.88 -7.31
CA ALA A 315 37.02 56.79 -8.13
C ALA A 315 36.15 55.55 -8.01
N LEU A 316 35.99 54.85 -9.14
CA LEU A 316 35.36 53.54 -9.18
C LEU A 316 36.41 52.46 -8.86
N GLY A 317 36.48 52.06 -7.60
CA GLY A 317 37.54 51.27 -6.96
C GLY A 317 38.87 52.02 -6.90
N GLN A 318 39.50 52.15 -8.06
CA GLN A 318 40.74 52.90 -8.29
C GLN A 318 40.78 53.55 -9.68
N LEU A 319 39.70 53.43 -10.45
CA LEU A 319 39.59 53.94 -11.81
C LEU A 319 39.11 55.39 -11.76
N ARG A 320 39.78 56.26 -12.51
CA ARG A 320 39.47 57.67 -12.65
C ARG A 320 39.49 58.11 -14.12
N PRO A 321 38.69 59.11 -14.49
CA PRO A 321 38.89 59.84 -15.73
C PRO A 321 40.34 60.36 -15.85
N GLY A 322 40.85 60.44 -17.07
CA GLY A 322 42.23 60.84 -17.38
C GLY A 322 43.28 59.74 -17.30
N MET A 323 42.94 58.53 -16.79
CA MET A 323 43.85 57.39 -16.79
C MET A 323 44.12 56.87 -18.20
N ASP A 324 45.31 56.31 -18.42
CA ASP A 324 45.64 55.62 -19.67
C ASP A 324 44.75 54.37 -19.85
N TYR A 325 44.08 54.26 -21.01
CA TYR A 325 43.13 53.19 -21.26
C TYR A 325 43.78 51.80 -21.32
N ALA A 326 45.02 51.70 -21.81
CA ALA A 326 45.76 50.45 -21.83
C ALA A 326 46.07 49.97 -20.40
N LYS A 327 46.36 50.89 -19.48
CA LYS A 327 46.54 50.58 -18.05
C LYS A 327 45.23 50.11 -17.42
N VAL A 328 44.10 50.73 -17.74
CA VAL A 328 42.78 50.32 -17.24
C VAL A 328 42.44 48.90 -17.72
N LYS A 329 42.69 48.58 -18.99
CA LYS A 329 42.49 47.23 -19.56
C LYS A 329 43.30 46.15 -18.86
N ALA A 330 44.51 46.44 -18.41
CA ALA A 330 45.35 45.47 -17.70
C ALA A 330 44.91 45.22 -16.25
N VAL A 331 44.25 46.19 -15.60
CA VAL A 331 43.95 46.14 -14.16
C VAL A 331 42.56 45.57 -13.86
N VAL A 332 41.57 45.84 -14.70
CA VAL A 332 40.16 45.51 -14.40
C VAL A 332 39.87 44.00 -14.41
N PRO A 333 40.26 43.21 -15.44
CA PRO A 333 39.91 41.78 -15.49
C PRO A 333 40.39 40.95 -14.28
N PRO A 334 41.67 41.03 -13.84
CA PRO A 334 42.15 40.21 -12.72
C PRO A 334 41.60 40.65 -11.36
N ARG A 335 41.23 41.94 -11.20
CA ARG A 335 40.81 42.47 -9.91
C ARG A 335 39.31 42.40 -9.68
N TRP A 336 38.51 42.60 -10.72
CA TRP A 336 37.04 42.71 -10.60
C TRP A 336 36.31 41.51 -11.21
N GLY A 337 37.01 40.66 -11.96
CA GLY A 337 36.47 39.46 -12.59
C GLY A 337 35.50 39.78 -13.72
N TYR A 338 35.68 40.91 -14.40
CA TYR A 338 34.98 41.25 -15.65
C TYR A 338 35.76 40.68 -16.84
N VAL A 339 35.04 40.25 -17.87
CA VAL A 339 35.60 39.71 -19.11
C VAL A 339 35.36 40.71 -20.24
N MET A 340 36.31 40.84 -21.17
CA MET A 340 36.15 41.66 -22.36
C MET A 340 35.10 41.03 -23.28
N ALA A 341 34.02 41.75 -23.57
CA ALA A 341 33.04 41.38 -24.59
C ALA A 341 33.55 41.76 -25.99
N ALA A 342 32.95 41.17 -27.03
CA ALA A 342 33.36 41.34 -28.43
C ALA A 342 33.29 42.81 -28.95
N GLY A 343 32.65 43.72 -28.20
CA GLY A 343 32.56 45.16 -28.51
C GLY A 343 33.54 46.07 -27.75
N GLY A 344 34.45 45.53 -26.93
CA GLY A 344 35.38 46.34 -26.13
C GLY A 344 34.85 46.77 -24.75
N ASP A 345 33.57 46.54 -24.49
CA ASP A 345 32.96 46.65 -23.16
C ASP A 345 33.44 45.51 -22.25
N MET A 346 33.48 45.77 -20.93
CA MET A 346 33.78 44.73 -19.95
C MET A 346 32.48 44.29 -19.26
N GLU A 347 32.19 43.00 -19.33
CA GLU A 347 30.97 42.40 -18.78
C GLU A 347 31.31 41.37 -17.71
N LYS A 348 30.52 41.37 -16.64
CA LYS A 348 30.54 40.30 -15.64
C LYS A 348 29.20 39.57 -15.70
N LEU A 349 29.16 38.52 -16.53
CA LEU A 349 28.04 37.60 -16.56
C LEU A 349 28.00 36.82 -15.25
N PHE A 350 26.95 37.02 -14.46
CA PHE A 350 26.69 36.18 -13.30
C PHE A 350 26.12 34.85 -13.80
N THR A 351 26.97 33.83 -13.93
CA THR A 351 26.55 32.46 -14.25
C THR A 351 26.78 31.59 -13.02
N PRO A 352 25.76 31.33 -12.20
CA PRO A 352 25.94 30.55 -10.97
C PRO A 352 26.33 29.09 -11.29
N LYS A 353 27.28 28.54 -10.52
CA LYS A 353 27.61 27.11 -10.57
C LYS A 353 26.67 26.34 -9.63
N ARG A 354 26.25 25.13 -10.02
CA ARG A 354 25.24 24.28 -9.34
C ARG A 354 25.49 24.06 -7.83
N LYS A 355 26.76 24.07 -7.40
CA LYS A 355 27.17 23.85 -6.01
C LYS A 355 26.95 25.05 -5.08
N ASP A 356 26.80 26.26 -5.63
CA ASP A 356 26.75 27.48 -4.83
C ASP A 356 25.30 27.88 -4.46
N PHE A 357 24.29 27.16 -4.97
CA PHE A 357 22.84 27.48 -4.92
C PHE A 357 22.28 27.80 -3.52
N GLY A 358 22.83 27.23 -2.45
CA GLY A 358 22.39 27.55 -1.09
C GLY A 358 22.83 28.94 -0.60
N GLN A 359 23.99 29.44 -1.07
CA GLN A 359 24.47 30.80 -0.81
C GLN A 359 23.91 31.80 -1.83
N LEU A 360 23.24 31.31 -2.89
CA LEU A 360 22.73 32.18 -3.94
C LEU A 360 21.46 32.94 -3.56
N VAL A 361 20.82 32.76 -2.40
CA VAL A 361 19.63 33.58 -2.09
C VAL A 361 19.95 35.08 -2.07
N ASP A 362 21.17 35.46 -1.64
CA ASP A 362 21.64 36.85 -1.68
C ASP A 362 22.21 37.25 -3.04
N SER A 363 22.74 36.31 -3.82
CA SER A 363 23.26 36.61 -5.17
C SER A 363 22.21 36.51 -6.27
N GLU A 364 21.14 35.72 -6.11
CA GLU A 364 19.95 35.73 -6.96
C GLU A 364 19.27 37.11 -6.89
N ARG A 365 19.51 37.88 -5.81
CA ARG A 365 19.08 39.29 -5.69
C ARG A 365 19.95 40.24 -6.52
N ARG A 366 21.14 39.83 -6.98
CA ARG A 366 22.12 40.64 -7.76
C ARG A 366 22.76 39.82 -8.89
N ASP A 367 22.37 40.12 -10.12
CA ASP A 367 22.78 39.34 -11.28
C ASP A 367 23.70 40.17 -12.20
N GLY A 368 24.98 40.21 -11.84
CA GLY A 368 26.04 40.71 -12.71
C GLY A 368 26.12 42.23 -12.84
N GLY A 369 27.10 42.67 -13.62
CA GLY A 369 27.33 44.09 -13.87
C GLY A 369 28.10 44.33 -15.15
N GLN A 370 28.00 45.56 -15.66
CA GLN A 370 28.71 46.04 -16.84
C GLN A 370 29.64 47.18 -16.41
N LEU A 371 30.83 47.19 -16.98
CA LEU A 371 31.77 48.29 -16.86
C LEU A 371 32.18 48.73 -18.26
N LYS A 372 31.81 49.95 -18.62
CA LYS A 372 32.07 50.53 -19.93
C LYS A 372 32.96 51.75 -19.79
N PHE A 373 33.85 51.91 -20.77
CA PHE A 373 34.81 53.00 -20.82
C PHE A 373 34.65 53.73 -22.14
N GLU A 374 34.54 55.06 -22.08
CA GLU A 374 34.63 55.91 -23.26
C GLU A 374 35.98 56.63 -23.21
N THR A 375 36.68 56.65 -24.34
CA THR A 375 38.06 57.12 -24.41
C THR A 375 38.17 58.49 -25.08
N MET A 376 39.12 59.28 -24.60
CA MET A 376 39.56 60.55 -25.17
C MET A 376 41.07 60.49 -25.39
N ARG A 377 41.51 60.50 -26.66
CA ARG A 377 42.94 60.54 -27.04
C ARG A 377 43.81 59.51 -26.29
N GLY A 378 43.35 58.26 -26.24
CA GLY A 378 44.06 57.15 -25.56
C GLY A 378 43.90 57.12 -24.03
N LYS A 379 43.24 58.11 -23.44
CA LYS A 379 42.88 58.14 -22.01
C LYS A 379 41.41 57.81 -21.81
N VAL A 380 41.02 57.42 -20.62
CA VAL A 380 39.61 57.22 -20.24
C VAL A 380 38.99 58.59 -19.99
N GLY A 381 37.96 58.95 -20.76
CA GLY A 381 37.18 60.17 -20.57
C GLY A 381 35.98 59.98 -19.65
N LYS A 382 35.29 58.83 -19.78
CA LYS A 382 34.14 58.44 -18.95
C LYS A 382 34.23 56.97 -18.54
N ILE A 383 33.85 56.70 -17.30
CA ILE A 383 33.68 55.35 -16.74
C ILE A 383 32.20 55.20 -16.41
N MET A 384 31.57 54.13 -16.90
CA MET A 384 30.18 53.78 -16.61
C MET A 384 30.14 52.40 -15.96
N PHE A 385 29.62 52.34 -14.75
CA PHE A 385 29.41 51.11 -14.00
C PHE A 385 27.91 50.88 -13.86
N MET A 386 27.46 49.67 -14.16
CA MET A 386 26.07 49.27 -14.02
C MET A 386 25.97 47.92 -13.33
N GLU A 387 25.06 47.80 -12.38
CA GLU A 387 24.69 46.52 -11.76
C GLU A 387 23.18 46.34 -11.78
N HIS A 388 22.77 45.10 -11.98
CA HIS A 388 21.37 44.73 -12.06
C HIS A 388 20.95 43.89 -10.85
N TYR A 389 19.73 44.16 -10.39
CA TYR A 389 19.14 43.51 -9.23
C TYR A 389 17.75 42.98 -9.60
N THR A 390 17.45 41.78 -9.13
CA THR A 390 16.11 41.17 -9.25
C THR A 390 15.19 41.64 -8.13
N ALA A 391 15.73 41.83 -6.93
CA ALA A 391 15.04 42.42 -5.78
C ALA A 391 15.05 43.96 -5.86
N PRO A 392 14.02 44.64 -5.34
CA PRO A 392 14.00 46.10 -5.26
C PRO A 392 15.23 46.61 -4.50
N ILE A 393 15.80 47.72 -4.93
CA ILE A 393 16.82 48.45 -4.17
C ILE A 393 16.11 49.43 -3.23
N ASP A 394 16.70 49.75 -2.08
CA ASP A 394 16.27 50.87 -1.25
C ASP A 394 16.89 52.19 -1.78
N PRO A 395 16.13 53.00 -2.56
CA PRO A 395 16.66 54.25 -3.10
C PRO A 395 16.88 55.32 -2.02
N ALA A 396 16.15 55.25 -0.90
CA ALA A 396 16.25 56.24 0.16
C ALA A 396 17.55 56.06 0.95
N ALA A 397 17.91 54.82 1.30
CA ALA A 397 19.18 54.49 1.92
C ALA A 397 20.38 54.88 1.02
N ALA A 398 20.31 54.53 -0.26
CA ALA A 398 21.34 54.90 -1.23
C ALA A 398 21.48 56.42 -1.38
N ARG A 399 20.35 57.14 -1.45
CA ARG A 399 20.32 58.60 -1.51
C ARG A 399 20.97 59.25 -0.29
N ALA A 400 20.60 58.81 0.91
CA ALA A 400 21.14 59.33 2.15
C ALA A 400 22.66 59.13 2.21
N TRP A 401 23.15 57.93 1.86
CA TRP A 401 24.58 57.63 1.80
C TRP A 401 25.33 58.51 0.81
N LEU A 402 24.77 58.74 -0.39
CA LEU A 402 25.41 59.56 -1.42
C LEU A 402 25.51 61.04 -1.00
N ILE A 403 24.46 61.57 -0.35
CA ILE A 403 24.46 62.96 0.15
C ILE A 403 25.41 63.12 1.33
N ASP A 404 25.46 62.16 2.25
CA ASP A 404 26.43 62.15 3.36
C ASP A 404 27.87 62.18 2.82
N ARG A 405 28.11 61.44 1.73
CA ARG A 405 29.44 61.26 1.16
C ARG A 405 29.93 62.40 0.28
N PHE A 406 29.07 62.95 -0.58
CA PHE A 406 29.43 63.93 -1.62
C PHE A 406 28.75 65.28 -1.44
N GLY A 407 27.96 65.46 -0.38
CA GLY A 407 27.17 66.66 -0.16
C GLY A 407 25.90 66.71 -1.02
N LYS A 408 25.23 67.88 -1.00
CA LYS A 408 23.99 68.11 -1.76
C LYS A 408 24.27 68.03 -3.27
N PRO A 409 23.50 67.25 -4.06
CA PRO A 409 23.69 67.18 -5.51
C PRO A 409 23.31 68.48 -6.21
N ASP A 410 23.96 68.74 -7.35
CA ASP A 410 23.65 69.86 -8.24
C ASP A 410 22.31 69.65 -8.94
N ALA A 411 22.00 68.39 -9.27
CA ALA A 411 20.74 67.99 -9.88
C ALA A 411 20.25 66.67 -9.30
N GLU A 412 18.94 66.59 -9.05
CA GLU A 412 18.25 65.39 -8.60
C GLU A 412 16.99 65.20 -9.45
N GLN A 413 16.85 64.02 -10.07
CA GLN A 413 15.74 63.70 -10.97
C GLN A 413 15.14 62.33 -10.64
N PRO A 414 13.80 62.17 -10.70
CA PRO A 414 13.16 60.86 -10.57
C PRO A 414 13.62 59.90 -11.69
N SER A 415 13.96 58.67 -11.34
CA SER A 415 14.34 57.63 -12.31
C SER A 415 13.63 56.32 -12.03
N GLY A 416 12.52 56.09 -12.74
CA GLY A 416 11.64 54.95 -12.44
C GLY A 416 11.04 55.11 -11.05
N GLN A 417 11.08 54.06 -10.23
CA GLN A 417 10.75 54.10 -8.79
C GLN A 417 12.00 54.36 -7.94
N GLY A 418 12.83 55.33 -8.34
CA GLY A 418 14.09 55.67 -7.68
C GLY A 418 14.57 57.06 -8.07
N VAL A 419 15.87 57.31 -7.96
CA VAL A 419 16.47 58.64 -8.07
C VAL A 419 17.76 58.61 -8.90
N THR A 420 18.00 59.69 -9.64
CA THR A 420 19.29 59.99 -10.26
C THR A 420 19.80 61.30 -9.69
N MET A 421 21.05 61.29 -9.21
CA MET A 421 21.72 62.45 -8.64
C MET A 421 23.00 62.73 -9.40
N ALA A 422 23.33 64.00 -9.58
CA ALA A 422 24.54 64.46 -10.24
C ALA A 422 25.26 65.52 -9.42
N TRP A 423 26.59 65.47 -9.45
CA TRP A 423 27.51 66.42 -8.82
C TRP A 423 28.65 66.78 -9.76
N SER A 424 29.19 67.97 -9.60
CA SER A 424 30.34 68.49 -10.33
C SER A 424 31.28 69.21 -9.37
N ASP A 425 32.55 68.80 -9.33
CA ASP A 425 33.59 69.48 -8.53
C ASP A 425 34.98 69.20 -9.11
N GLY A 426 35.89 70.18 -9.01
CA GLY A 426 37.30 70.03 -9.41
C GLY A 426 37.52 69.55 -10.84
N GLY A 427 36.65 69.90 -11.79
CA GLY A 427 36.70 69.44 -13.18
C GLY A 427 36.30 67.97 -13.39
N ASN A 428 35.66 67.35 -12.39
CA ASN A 428 35.09 66.01 -12.48
C ASN A 428 33.58 66.06 -12.24
N HIS A 429 32.89 65.09 -12.81
CA HIS A 429 31.45 64.92 -12.70
C HIS A 429 31.12 63.50 -12.29
N LEU A 430 30.20 63.37 -11.35
CA LEU A 430 29.67 62.11 -10.85
C LEU A 430 28.16 62.10 -11.05
N GLN A 431 27.63 61.02 -11.63
CA GLN A 431 26.20 60.77 -11.68
C GLN A 431 25.91 59.37 -11.15
N VAL A 432 24.97 59.26 -10.22
CA VAL A 432 24.54 57.98 -9.66
C VAL A 432 23.03 57.85 -9.83
N ALA A 433 22.61 56.78 -10.48
CA ALA A 433 21.21 56.42 -10.63
C ALA A 433 20.91 55.11 -9.90
N VAL A 434 19.91 55.15 -9.03
CA VAL A 434 19.34 53.98 -8.35
C VAL A 434 17.88 53.90 -8.75
N ALA A 435 17.51 52.87 -9.51
CA ALA A 435 16.19 52.77 -10.09
C ALA A 435 15.56 51.39 -9.87
N ASN A 436 14.29 51.40 -9.46
CA ASN A 436 13.43 50.22 -9.46
C ASN A 436 12.46 50.26 -10.65
N GLY A 437 12.16 49.10 -11.23
CA GLY A 437 11.21 48.94 -12.35
C GLY A 437 11.68 49.42 -13.73
N LYS A 438 12.97 49.74 -13.92
CA LYS A 438 13.55 50.17 -15.21
C LYS A 438 14.79 49.34 -15.57
N VAL A 439 14.62 48.31 -16.39
CA VAL A 439 15.70 47.72 -17.20
C VAL A 439 15.11 47.22 -18.52
N HIS A 440 15.51 47.81 -19.66
CA HIS A 440 15.31 47.21 -20.98
C HIS A 440 16.56 46.41 -21.35
N PHE A 441 16.65 45.18 -20.82
CA PHE A 441 17.58 44.18 -21.33
C PHE A 441 16.80 43.15 -22.15
N SER A 442 17.45 42.56 -23.15
CA SER A 442 16.80 41.73 -24.17
C SER A 442 16.04 40.53 -23.58
N ARG A 443 15.04 40.03 -24.34
CA ARG A 443 14.14 38.92 -23.95
C ARG A 443 14.84 37.63 -23.48
N SER A 444 16.14 37.45 -23.77
CA SER A 444 16.91 36.24 -23.39
C SER A 444 17.50 36.26 -21.97
N GLN A 445 17.47 37.39 -21.25
CA GLN A 445 18.00 37.50 -19.88
C GLN A 445 16.94 37.91 -18.84
N GLY A 446 15.66 37.60 -19.13
CA GLY A 446 14.51 38.05 -18.36
C GLY A 446 14.57 37.68 -16.87
N ARG A 447 14.82 38.69 -16.02
CA ARG A 447 14.42 38.79 -14.59
C ARG A 447 14.85 40.10 -13.93
N PHE A 448 15.74 40.90 -14.53
CA PHE A 448 16.20 42.17 -13.94
C PHE A 448 15.11 43.24 -13.99
N ARG A 449 14.88 43.88 -12.84
CA ARG A 449 13.89 44.96 -12.72
C ARG A 449 14.50 46.23 -12.16
N ASN A 450 15.64 46.12 -11.49
CA ASN A 450 16.23 47.23 -10.74
C ASN A 450 17.70 47.38 -11.11
N SER A 451 18.25 48.59 -10.98
CA SER A 451 19.63 48.88 -11.36
C SER A 451 20.28 49.94 -10.49
N LEU A 452 21.59 49.80 -10.31
CA LEU A 452 22.50 50.81 -9.81
C LEU A 452 23.44 51.17 -10.96
N MET A 453 23.47 52.44 -11.34
CA MET A 453 24.37 52.99 -12.35
C MET A 453 25.22 54.09 -11.74
N ILE A 454 26.51 54.08 -12.03
CA ILE A 454 27.47 55.10 -11.59
C ILE A 454 28.29 55.52 -12.81
N ASP A 455 28.20 56.80 -13.14
CA ASP A 455 28.93 57.42 -14.22
C ASP A 455 29.91 58.44 -13.64
N LEU A 456 31.17 58.35 -14.06
CA LEU A 456 32.24 59.26 -13.64
C LEU A 456 32.97 59.77 -14.89
N TRP A 457 33.05 61.08 -15.09
CA TRP A 457 33.73 61.69 -16.23
C TRP A 457 34.42 63.02 -15.87
N SER A 458 35.38 63.43 -16.68
CA SER A 458 36.09 64.71 -16.51
C SER A 458 35.51 65.81 -17.39
N GLU A 459 35.65 67.07 -17.00
CA GLU A 459 35.34 68.26 -17.80
C GLU A 459 36.10 68.26 -19.14
N ALA A 460 37.38 67.88 -19.13
CA ALA A 460 38.16 67.70 -20.36
C ALA A 460 37.51 66.71 -21.36
N TYR A 461 36.77 65.73 -20.86
CA TYR A 461 36.01 64.80 -21.70
C TYR A 461 34.73 65.46 -22.25
N ALA A 462 34.04 66.27 -21.44
CA ALA A 462 32.90 67.04 -21.89
C ALA A 462 33.30 68.03 -23.00
N ASP A 463 34.39 68.79 -22.81
CA ASP A 463 34.95 69.69 -23.81
C ASP A 463 35.33 68.95 -25.10
N TYR A 464 35.93 67.78 -24.95
CA TYR A 464 36.29 66.94 -26.09
C TYR A 464 35.06 66.46 -26.86
N LEU A 465 33.98 66.06 -26.17
CA LEU A 465 32.73 65.67 -26.81
C LEU A 465 32.05 66.87 -27.48
N GLU A 466 32.07 68.04 -26.87
CA GLU A 466 31.53 69.26 -27.46
C GLU A 466 32.30 69.68 -28.71
N ALA A 467 33.64 69.69 -28.64
CA ALA A 467 34.48 69.95 -29.81
C ALA A 467 34.27 68.90 -30.92
N ALA A 468 34.08 67.62 -30.57
CA ALA A 468 33.76 66.58 -31.54
C ALA A 468 32.38 66.81 -32.19
N ARG A 469 31.36 67.20 -31.41
CA ARG A 469 30.03 67.55 -31.91
C ARG A 469 30.08 68.76 -32.82
N GLN A 470 30.79 69.82 -32.43
CA GLN A 470 30.92 71.03 -33.23
C GLN A 470 31.62 70.72 -34.55
N ARG A 471 32.76 70.01 -34.53
CA ARG A 471 33.42 69.54 -35.76
C ARG A 471 32.47 68.73 -36.64
N CYS A 472 31.70 67.82 -36.06
CA CYS A 472 30.73 67.03 -36.83
C CYS A 472 29.64 67.89 -37.48
N GLN A 473 29.13 68.90 -36.76
CA GLN A 473 28.17 69.84 -37.30
C GLN A 473 28.80 70.67 -38.42
N ASP A 474 30.02 71.16 -38.24
CA ASP A 474 30.75 71.91 -39.27
C ASP A 474 30.94 71.07 -40.53
N LEU A 475 31.35 69.80 -40.39
CA LEU A 475 31.48 68.88 -41.52
C LEU A 475 30.14 68.61 -42.21
N ARG A 476 29.04 68.46 -41.46
CA ARG A 476 27.71 68.28 -42.04
C ARG A 476 27.21 69.51 -42.80
N ASN A 477 27.68 70.70 -42.42
CA ASN A 477 27.29 71.96 -43.05
C ASN A 477 28.16 72.30 -44.28
N LYS A 478 29.28 71.60 -44.52
CA LYS A 478 30.09 71.77 -45.73
C LYS A 478 29.38 71.16 -46.95
N PRO A 479 29.39 71.84 -48.12
CA PRO A 479 28.93 71.25 -49.37
C PRO A 479 29.67 69.94 -49.67
N MET A 480 28.96 68.93 -50.18
CA MET A 480 29.54 67.59 -50.42
C MET A 480 30.77 67.61 -51.34
N GLY A 481 30.86 68.56 -52.28
CA GLY A 481 32.01 68.74 -53.18
C GLY A 481 33.28 69.23 -52.49
N GLU A 482 33.18 69.78 -51.27
CA GLU A 482 34.27 70.37 -50.50
C GLU A 482 34.78 69.46 -49.38
N LEU A 483 34.09 68.34 -49.13
CA LEU A 483 34.52 67.33 -48.17
C LEU A 483 35.60 66.43 -48.76
N SER A 484 36.73 66.33 -48.09
CA SER A 484 37.76 65.33 -48.36
C SER A 484 37.25 63.90 -48.14
N VAL A 485 37.96 62.91 -48.69
CA VAL A 485 37.63 61.48 -48.49
C VAL A 485 37.59 61.14 -47.00
N ASN A 486 38.54 61.64 -46.20
CA ASN A 486 38.58 61.41 -44.76
C ASN A 486 37.41 62.05 -44.03
N GLU A 487 37.05 63.30 -44.35
CA GLU A 487 35.90 63.96 -43.72
C GLU A 487 34.56 63.28 -44.07
N ARG A 488 34.42 62.74 -45.29
CA ARG A 488 33.26 61.91 -45.66
C ARG A 488 33.23 60.61 -44.86
N THR A 489 34.38 59.95 -44.70
CA THR A 489 34.49 58.77 -43.87
C THR A 489 34.13 59.08 -42.42
N ASP A 490 34.57 60.21 -41.87
CA ASP A 490 34.24 60.64 -40.51
C ASP A 490 32.73 60.88 -40.33
N ILE A 491 32.06 61.51 -41.29
CA ILE A 491 30.59 61.66 -41.27
C ILE A 491 29.89 60.29 -41.30
N VAL A 492 30.33 59.37 -42.16
CA VAL A 492 29.74 58.03 -42.32
C VAL A 492 29.94 57.18 -41.06
N MET A 493 31.09 57.32 -40.40
CA MET A 493 31.38 56.66 -39.11
C MET A 493 30.71 57.36 -37.92
N GLY A 494 29.77 58.27 -38.18
CA GLY A 494 28.96 58.94 -37.15
C GLY A 494 29.69 60.04 -36.40
N CYS A 495 30.82 60.53 -36.93
CA CYS A 495 31.74 61.45 -36.26
C CYS A 495 32.25 60.91 -34.90
N LEU A 496 32.28 59.59 -34.73
CA LEU A 496 32.64 58.91 -33.46
C LEU A 496 34.15 58.75 -33.27
N THR A 497 34.95 59.15 -34.25
CA THR A 497 36.41 59.12 -34.24
C THR A 497 36.95 60.54 -34.38
N PRO A 498 37.75 61.03 -33.42
CA PRO A 498 38.70 62.09 -33.69
C PRO A 498 39.86 61.60 -34.56
#